data_AF-A0A842J7X0-F1
#
_entry.id   AF-A0A842J7X0-F1
#
_cell.length_a   1.000
_cell.length_b   1.000
_cell.length_c   1.000
_cell.angle_alpha   90.00
_cell.angle_beta   90.00
_cell.angle_gamma   90.00
#
_symmetry.space_group_name_H-M   'P 1'
#
loop_
_entity.id
_entity.type
_entity.pdbx_description
1 polymer ?
#
loop_
_entity_poly.entity_id
_entity_poly.type
_entity_poly.pdbx_seq_one_letter_code
_entity_poly.pdbx_strand_id
1 'polypeptide(L)'
;MQTNYLKYFVDVAKLGSIAAASNEDFITPQGMSRSLSALESSLGCQLFKRTQGKVVLSTYGEALLDDAKELLRIQQRMIDRVADIRSSESGISEKTVLVYLNNVAFDVALFNPLIDSFDQIFANARYFQCDNAEVVDNLLEQAEGDDCVALGLLCLFSPDDERNAALVEKLQSNGFEYQPYLISYDQVLVSKKSELATKRALSRADILSRPIVSSDGDIKRVAEKVFGKNAIYMVTSDSAFRFRVVANDEAITFVPAFHKLVDSSDDATVAVQMKEPYYLEVGFAAKKEVLDSPYIKSLIAKLNAYYSRLAASPYLSLVPSDITSFKQAEDEGAGFDEKGLADLEARYGISSREREVLGHLVDGLTARAIAERMYLSVPTVKSHIYRIYKKMGIHSQEELLALVEEELVEGA
;
A
#
# COMPACT_ATOMS: atom_id res chain seq x y z
N MET A 1 32.68 9.75 12.25
CA MET A 1 31.77 8.65 11.87
C MET A 1 30.47 9.27 11.36
N GLN A 2 30.04 8.97 10.14
CA GLN A 2 28.77 9.48 9.59
C GLN A 2 27.63 8.52 9.94
N THR A 3 26.47 9.04 10.35
CA THR A 3 25.35 8.21 10.82
C THR A 3 24.72 7.36 9.70
N ASN A 4 24.80 7.81 8.45
CA ASN A 4 24.36 7.01 7.30
C ASN A 4 25.17 5.72 7.15
N TYR A 5 26.45 5.70 7.55
CA TYR A 5 27.28 4.49 7.47
C TYR A 5 26.89 3.48 8.54
N LEU A 6 26.51 3.97 9.74
CA LEU A 6 25.92 3.15 10.80
C LEU A 6 24.60 2.53 10.36
N LYS A 7 23.76 3.30 9.65
CA LYS A 7 22.53 2.79 9.05
C LYS A 7 22.82 1.63 8.08
N TYR A 8 23.73 1.84 7.12
CA TYR A 8 24.12 0.79 6.17
C TYR A 8 24.69 -0.46 6.86
N PHE A 9 25.43 -0.30 7.96
CA PHE A 9 25.91 -1.41 8.76
C PHE A 9 24.74 -2.22 9.34
N VAL A 10 23.75 -1.56 9.94
CA VAL A 10 22.56 -2.23 10.49
C VAL A 10 21.76 -2.93 9.40
N ASP A 11 21.58 -2.31 8.23
CA ASP A 11 20.78 -2.86 7.14
C ASP A 11 21.46 -4.07 6.47
N VAL A 12 22.78 -4.01 6.26
CA VAL A 12 23.53 -5.18 5.78
C VAL A 12 23.54 -6.32 6.80
N ALA A 13 23.60 -6.01 8.10
CA ALA A 13 23.50 -7.01 9.16
C ALA A 13 22.13 -7.71 9.16
N LYS A 14 21.06 -6.97 8.90
CA LYS A 14 19.68 -7.48 8.81
C LYS A 14 19.45 -8.35 7.58
N LEU A 15 19.93 -7.90 6.42
CA LEU A 15 19.63 -8.53 5.12
C LEU A 15 20.66 -9.60 4.71
N GLY A 16 21.84 -9.60 5.34
CA GLY A 16 22.93 -10.53 5.03
C GLY A 16 23.55 -10.36 3.63
N SER A 17 23.22 -9.26 2.94
CA SER A 17 23.69 -8.97 1.58
C SER A 17 23.85 -7.47 1.36
N ILE A 18 25.04 -7.07 0.90
CA ILE A 18 25.31 -5.69 0.50
C ILE A 18 24.43 -5.28 -0.68
N ALA A 19 24.21 -6.19 -1.65
CA ALA A 19 23.37 -5.89 -2.81
C ALA A 19 21.89 -5.71 -2.43
N ALA A 20 21.39 -6.51 -1.48
CA ALA A 20 20.02 -6.36 -1.01
C ALA A 20 19.85 -5.05 -0.22
N ALA A 21 20.78 -4.75 0.68
CA ALA A 21 20.77 -3.53 1.46
C ALA A 21 20.92 -2.29 0.59
N SER A 22 21.79 -2.31 -0.42
CA SER A 22 22.00 -1.17 -1.31
C SER A 22 20.75 -0.85 -2.13
N ASN A 23 19.99 -1.89 -2.52
CA ASN A 23 18.69 -1.70 -3.17
C ASN A 23 17.66 -1.11 -2.19
N GLU A 24 17.61 -1.56 -0.94
CA GLU A 24 16.70 -1.00 0.09
C GLU A 24 17.05 0.45 0.46
N ASP A 25 18.34 0.79 0.42
CA ASP A 25 18.87 2.12 0.75
C ASP A 25 19.02 3.07 -0.44
N PHE A 26 18.62 2.63 -1.64
CA PHE A 26 18.71 3.41 -2.89
C PHE A 26 20.11 3.95 -3.19
N ILE A 27 21.15 3.14 -2.95
CA ILE A 27 22.54 3.45 -3.31
C ILE A 27 23.18 2.30 -4.08
N THR A 28 24.30 2.57 -4.75
CA THR A 28 25.02 1.50 -5.47
C THR A 28 25.70 0.53 -4.49
N PRO A 29 25.78 -0.77 -4.80
CA PRO A 29 26.52 -1.75 -3.98
C PRO A 29 27.98 -1.33 -3.72
N GLN A 30 28.62 -0.69 -4.70
CA GLN A 30 29.99 -0.17 -4.57
C GLN A 30 30.04 1.04 -3.63
N GLY A 31 29.04 1.93 -3.68
CA GLY A 31 28.90 3.06 -2.76
C GLY A 31 28.67 2.63 -1.31
N MET A 32 27.82 1.62 -1.11
CA MET A 32 27.59 1.02 0.20
C MET A 32 28.84 0.36 0.76
N SER A 33 29.52 -0.47 -0.06
CA SER A 33 30.76 -1.14 0.32
C SER A 33 31.87 -0.15 0.73
N ARG A 34 32.00 0.97 0.00
CA ARG A 34 32.91 2.07 0.37
C ARG A 34 32.54 2.72 1.70
N SER A 35 31.25 2.96 1.92
CA SER A 35 30.74 3.57 3.17
C SER A 35 31.00 2.66 4.39
N LEU A 36 30.76 1.36 4.24
CA LEU A 36 31.08 0.36 5.27
C LEU A 36 32.58 0.27 5.53
N SER A 37 33.39 0.27 4.47
CA SER A 37 34.85 0.26 4.61
C SER A 37 35.37 1.50 5.34
N ALA A 38 34.76 2.66 5.09
CA ALA A 38 35.08 3.91 5.79
C ALA A 38 34.68 3.86 7.28
N LEU A 39 33.53 3.25 7.59
CA LEU A 39 33.09 3.02 8.97
C LEU A 39 34.06 2.09 9.71
N GLU A 40 34.35 0.93 9.13
CA GLU A 40 35.30 -0.06 9.66
C GLU A 40 36.69 0.56 9.89
N SER A 41 37.16 1.37 8.94
CA SER A 41 38.43 2.09 9.07
C SER A 41 38.39 3.08 10.23
N SER A 42 37.29 3.80 10.42
CA SER A 42 37.14 4.76 11.52
C SER A 42 37.04 4.09 12.90
N LEU A 43 36.50 2.87 12.96
CA LEU A 43 36.40 2.06 14.17
C LEU A 43 37.65 1.21 14.43
N GLY A 44 38.54 1.10 13.45
CA GLY A 44 39.75 0.26 13.53
C GLY A 44 39.47 -1.24 13.55
N CYS A 45 38.29 -1.68 13.12
CA CYS A 45 37.90 -3.09 13.11
C CYS A 45 37.00 -3.43 11.92
N GLN A 46 37.01 -4.70 11.52
CA GLN A 46 36.09 -5.23 10.51
C GLN A 46 34.77 -5.61 11.19
N LEU A 47 33.65 -5.08 10.73
CA LEU A 47 32.30 -5.37 11.22
C LEU A 47 31.71 -6.59 10.51
N PHE A 48 32.16 -6.86 9.28
CA PHE A 48 31.75 -8.04 8.52
C PHE A 48 32.93 -8.97 8.20
N LYS A 49 32.63 -10.24 7.97
CA LYS A 49 33.55 -11.24 7.43
C LYS A 49 32.87 -12.04 6.32
N ARG A 50 33.67 -12.60 5.41
CA ARG A 50 33.17 -13.50 4.35
C ARG A 50 33.24 -14.95 4.81
N THR A 51 32.12 -15.66 4.75
CA THR A 51 32.06 -17.11 5.02
C THR A 51 31.29 -17.78 3.89
N GLN A 52 31.92 -18.69 3.16
CA GLN A 52 31.32 -19.41 2.01
C GLN A 52 30.62 -18.48 0.99
N GLY A 53 31.21 -17.32 0.70
CA GLY A 53 30.66 -16.34 -0.23
C GLY A 53 29.55 -15.43 0.33
N LYS A 54 29.09 -15.67 1.56
CA LYS A 54 28.11 -14.82 2.26
C LYS A 54 28.78 -13.79 3.16
N VAL A 55 28.14 -12.63 3.30
CA VAL A 55 28.52 -11.58 4.24
C VAL A 55 27.85 -11.91 5.57
N VAL A 56 28.66 -12.06 6.63
CA VAL A 56 28.17 -12.31 7.99
C VAL A 56 28.87 -11.40 8.97
N LEU A 57 28.27 -11.14 10.13
CA LEU A 57 28.89 -10.30 11.15
C LEU A 57 30.20 -10.92 11.67
N SER A 58 31.16 -10.06 11.96
CA SER A 58 32.33 -10.41 12.76
C SER A 58 31.97 -10.37 14.25
N THR A 59 32.88 -10.81 15.13
CA THR A 59 32.70 -10.67 16.58
C THR A 59 32.57 -9.19 16.99
N TYR A 60 33.25 -8.28 16.30
CA TYR A 60 33.10 -6.83 16.53
C TYR A 60 31.76 -6.31 15.99
N GLY A 61 31.32 -6.80 14.83
CA GLY A 61 30.02 -6.48 14.27
C GLY A 61 28.88 -6.93 15.19
N GLU A 62 28.95 -8.14 15.74
CA GLU A 62 27.97 -8.64 16.72
C GLU A 62 27.95 -7.76 17.98
N ALA A 63 29.12 -7.40 18.52
CA ALA A 63 29.20 -6.58 19.73
C ALA A 63 28.69 -5.14 19.54
N LEU A 64 28.91 -4.55 18.36
CA LEU A 64 28.60 -3.14 18.08
C LEU A 64 27.21 -2.94 17.44
N LEU A 65 26.50 -4.00 17.08
CA LEU A 65 25.22 -3.90 16.37
C LEU A 65 24.17 -3.17 17.22
N ASP A 66 24.06 -3.51 18.50
CA ASP A 66 23.05 -2.91 19.37
C ASP A 66 23.39 -1.46 19.74
N ASP A 67 24.68 -1.14 19.91
CA ASP A 67 25.14 0.24 20.07
C ASP A 67 24.81 1.09 18.83
N ALA A 68 25.01 0.54 17.63
CA ALA A 68 24.68 1.22 16.38
C ALA A 68 23.18 1.50 16.25
N LYS A 69 22.33 0.53 16.60
CA LYS A 69 20.87 0.71 16.65
C LYS A 69 20.48 1.79 17.65
N GLU A 70 21.08 1.80 18.84
CA GLU A 70 20.76 2.81 19.86
C GLU A 70 21.17 4.22 19.43
N LEU A 71 22.32 4.37 18.76
CA LEU A 71 22.73 5.66 18.20
C LEU A 71 21.75 6.19 17.14
N LEU A 72 21.29 5.32 16.23
CA LEU A 72 20.28 5.67 15.24
C LEU A 72 18.95 6.02 15.90
N ARG A 73 18.57 5.32 16.97
CA ARG A 73 17.37 5.63 17.76
C ARG A 73 17.46 6.98 18.46
N ILE A 74 18.62 7.33 19.03
CA ILE A 74 18.85 8.65 19.64
C ILE A 74 18.78 9.74 18.57
N GLN A 75 19.37 9.52 17.40
CA GLN A 75 19.26 10.44 16.27
C GLN A 75 17.81 10.68 15.89
N GLN A 76 17.02 9.61 15.73
CA GLN A 76 15.60 9.71 15.42
C GLN A 76 14.84 10.49 16.50
N ARG A 77 15.08 10.20 17.79
CA ARG A 77 14.48 10.94 18.91
C ARG A 77 14.78 12.44 18.85
N MET A 78 15.98 12.85 18.43
CA MET A 78 16.30 14.28 18.28
C MET A 78 15.48 14.93 17.17
N ILE A 79 15.29 14.24 16.04
CA ILE A 79 14.45 14.70 14.94
C ILE A 79 12.99 14.82 15.41
N ASP A 80 12.50 13.79 16.08
CA ASP A 80 11.13 13.75 16.63
C ASP A 80 10.91 14.89 17.62
N ARG A 81 11.86 15.14 18.52
CA ARG A 81 11.79 16.24 19.49
C ARG A 81 11.75 17.63 18.83
N VAL A 82 12.43 17.81 17.70
CA VAL A 82 12.36 19.06 16.94
C VAL A 82 10.99 19.19 16.25
N ALA A 83 10.43 18.09 15.75
CA ALA A 83 9.06 18.06 15.24
C ALA A 83 8.04 18.38 16.36
N ASP A 84 8.26 17.88 17.58
CA ASP A 84 7.43 18.16 18.77
C ASP A 84 7.54 19.62 19.23
N ILE A 85 8.71 20.24 19.13
CA ILE A 85 8.85 21.67 19.46
C ILE A 85 8.12 22.51 18.42
N ARG A 86 8.28 22.21 17.12
CA ARG A 86 7.55 22.89 16.04
C ARG A 86 6.03 22.66 16.13
N SER A 87 5.62 21.51 16.66
CA SER A 87 4.21 21.18 16.85
C SER A 87 3.57 21.98 17.97
N SER A 88 4.31 22.19 19.07
CA SER A 88 3.91 23.06 20.17
C SER A 88 3.83 24.54 19.77
N GLU A 89 4.65 25.00 18.82
CA GLU A 89 4.51 26.34 18.22
C GLU A 89 3.30 26.46 17.27
N SER A 90 2.77 25.34 16.78
CA SER A 90 1.64 25.28 15.84
C SER A 90 0.27 25.05 16.51
N GLY A 91 0.21 25.00 17.85
CA GLY A 91 -1.05 24.88 18.62
C GLY A 91 -1.79 23.52 18.53
N ILE A 92 -1.21 22.52 17.87
CA ILE A 92 -1.84 21.19 17.71
C ILE A 92 -1.47 20.23 18.86
N SER A 93 -0.41 20.52 19.62
CA SER A 93 -0.01 19.73 20.79
C SER A 93 -1.02 19.75 21.96
N GLU A 94 -2.00 20.65 21.98
CA GLU A 94 -3.06 20.69 23.02
C GLU A 94 -4.36 20.00 22.60
N LYS A 95 -4.54 19.68 21.31
CA LYS A 95 -5.81 19.13 20.80
C LYS A 95 -5.82 17.61 20.85
N THR A 96 -6.96 17.03 21.24
CA THR A 96 -7.14 15.57 21.23
C THR A 96 -7.22 15.08 19.79
N VAL A 97 -6.42 14.07 19.42
CA VAL A 97 -6.53 13.42 18.10
C VAL A 97 -7.54 12.28 18.19
N LEU A 98 -8.58 12.33 17.35
CA LEU A 98 -9.61 11.32 17.22
C LEU A 98 -9.47 10.66 15.85
N VAL A 99 -9.36 9.33 15.82
CA VAL A 99 -9.21 8.56 14.59
C VAL A 99 -10.36 7.56 14.49
N TYR A 100 -11.24 7.77 13.51
CA TYR A 100 -12.38 6.90 13.21
C TYR A 100 -12.03 6.00 12.04
N LEU A 101 -12.12 4.69 12.25
CA LEU A 101 -11.58 3.69 11.35
C LEU A 101 -12.68 2.74 10.95
N ASN A 102 -12.92 2.60 9.65
CA ASN A 102 -13.72 1.48 9.17
C ASN A 102 -13.14 0.15 9.66
N ASN A 103 -13.98 -0.80 10.05
CA ASN A 103 -13.56 -2.12 10.56
C ASN A 103 -12.52 -2.82 9.69
N VAL A 104 -12.59 -2.67 8.35
CA VAL A 104 -11.61 -3.22 7.39
C VAL A 104 -10.41 -2.28 7.21
N ALA A 105 -10.63 -0.97 7.20
CA ALA A 105 -9.54 0.03 7.14
C ALA A 105 -8.63 -0.01 8.36
N PHE A 106 -9.13 -0.43 9.53
CA PHE A 106 -8.33 -0.65 10.73
C PHE A 106 -7.17 -1.63 10.47
N ASP A 107 -7.44 -2.73 9.75
CA ASP A 107 -6.45 -3.72 9.36
C ASP A 107 -5.51 -3.18 8.25
N VAL A 108 -6.01 -2.31 7.36
CA VAL A 108 -5.26 -1.72 6.23
C VAL A 108 -4.33 -0.60 6.68
N ALA A 109 -4.76 0.27 7.58
CA ALA A 109 -4.23 1.63 7.55
C ALA A 109 -3.19 1.92 8.63
N LEU A 110 -3.18 1.16 9.73
CA LEU A 110 -2.43 1.59 10.92
C LEU A 110 -1.70 0.48 11.65
N PHE A 111 -2.23 -0.76 11.66
CA PHE A 111 -1.78 -1.70 12.70
C PHE A 111 -0.34 -2.18 12.53
N ASN A 112 0.06 -2.71 11.38
CA ASN A 112 1.42 -3.26 11.22
C ASN A 112 2.55 -2.22 11.00
N PRO A 113 2.37 -1.17 10.19
CA PRO A 113 3.43 -0.17 9.96
C PRO A 113 3.72 0.70 11.19
N LEU A 114 2.71 0.92 12.05
CA LEU A 114 2.82 1.88 13.15
C LEU A 114 3.21 1.24 14.49
N ILE A 115 3.05 -0.08 14.69
CA ILE A 115 3.50 -0.76 15.92
C ILE A 115 5.01 -0.57 16.16
N ASP A 116 5.82 -0.59 15.11
CA ASP A 116 7.29 -0.46 15.24
C ASP A 116 7.76 1.00 15.35
N SER A 117 6.89 1.97 15.06
CA SER A 117 7.26 3.39 14.94
C SER A 117 6.16 4.36 15.36
N PHE A 118 5.44 4.03 16.44
CA PHE A 118 4.47 4.94 17.05
C PHE A 118 5.18 6.25 17.40
N ASP A 119 4.99 7.28 16.56
CA ASP A 119 5.25 8.65 16.98
C ASP A 119 4.41 8.89 18.23
N GLN A 120 4.97 9.61 19.21
CA GLN A 120 4.31 9.90 20.49
C GLN A 120 2.92 10.55 20.33
N ILE A 121 2.65 11.16 19.18
CA ILE A 121 1.38 11.84 18.86
C ILE A 121 0.25 10.84 18.61
N PHE A 122 0.45 9.81 17.78
CA PHE A 122 -0.57 8.77 17.55
C PHE A 122 -0.69 7.81 18.73
N ALA A 123 0.35 7.70 19.56
CA ALA A 123 0.27 6.96 20.81
C ALA A 123 -0.77 7.55 21.79
N ASN A 124 -1.07 8.85 21.67
CA ASN A 124 -2.07 9.55 22.46
C ASN A 124 -3.40 9.79 21.71
N ALA A 125 -3.53 9.28 20.48
CA ALA A 125 -4.78 9.37 19.74
C ALA A 125 -5.83 8.40 20.31
N ARG A 126 -7.10 8.79 20.21
CA ARG A 126 -8.22 7.90 20.51
C ARG A 126 -8.72 7.26 19.23
N TYR A 127 -8.75 5.94 19.22
CA TYR A 127 -9.14 5.16 18.06
C TYR A 127 -10.55 4.60 18.25
N PHE A 128 -11.37 4.73 17.22
CA PHE A 128 -12.74 4.23 17.20
C PHE A 128 -12.90 3.36 15.96
N GLN A 129 -13.24 2.08 16.17
CA GLN A 129 -13.50 1.14 15.08
C GLN A 129 -15.01 1.12 14.82
N CYS A 130 -15.42 1.40 13.59
CA CYS A 130 -16.82 1.57 13.23
C CYS A 130 -17.10 1.20 11.77
N ASP A 131 -18.35 1.30 11.32
CA ASP A 131 -18.69 1.19 9.89
C ASP A 131 -18.52 2.53 9.16
N ASN A 132 -18.58 2.54 7.82
CA ASN A 132 -18.39 3.77 7.05
C ASN A 132 -19.41 4.87 7.38
N ALA A 133 -20.65 4.51 7.70
CA ALA A 133 -21.66 5.51 8.02
C ALA A 133 -21.35 6.18 9.36
N GLU A 134 -20.97 5.38 10.35
CA GLU A 134 -20.56 5.85 11.66
C GLU A 134 -19.24 6.63 11.61
N VAL A 135 -18.27 6.29 10.73
CA VAL A 135 -17.09 7.14 10.47
C VAL A 135 -17.54 8.53 10.02
N VAL A 136 -18.45 8.62 9.04
CA VAL A 136 -18.95 9.90 8.53
C VAL A 136 -19.71 10.66 9.61
N ASP A 137 -20.62 10.02 10.32
CA ASP A 137 -21.43 10.67 11.35
C ASP A 137 -20.56 11.21 12.49
N ASN A 138 -19.59 10.42 12.97
CA ASN A 138 -18.64 10.89 13.99
C ASN A 138 -17.79 12.07 13.50
N LEU A 139 -17.29 12.05 12.26
CA LEU A 139 -16.53 13.18 11.71
C LEU A 139 -17.36 14.48 11.71
N LEU A 140 -18.64 14.37 11.34
CA LEU A 140 -19.56 15.51 11.30
C LEU A 140 -19.89 16.02 12.70
N GLU A 141 -20.06 15.14 13.69
CA GLU A 141 -20.24 15.54 15.10
C GLU A 141 -19.04 16.31 15.65
N GLN A 142 -17.81 15.94 15.24
CA GLN A 142 -16.60 16.67 15.63
C GLN A 142 -16.39 17.97 14.83
N ALA A 143 -17.17 18.23 13.77
CA ALA A 143 -17.05 19.45 12.98
C ALA A 143 -17.42 20.71 13.76
N GLU A 144 -18.19 20.56 14.84
CA GLU A 144 -18.73 21.63 15.69
C GLU A 144 -17.84 21.94 16.93
N GLY A 145 -16.80 21.15 17.20
CA GLY A 145 -15.91 21.32 18.36
C GLY A 145 -14.50 21.79 17.97
N ASP A 146 -13.99 22.86 18.59
CA ASP A 146 -12.69 23.46 18.26
C ASP A 146 -11.47 22.75 18.92
N ASP A 147 -11.69 21.78 19.82
CA ASP A 147 -10.64 21.24 20.70
C ASP A 147 -10.03 19.90 20.22
N CYS A 148 -10.42 19.40 19.04
CA CYS A 148 -9.94 18.11 18.54
C CYS A 148 -9.52 18.12 17.07
N VAL A 149 -8.66 17.17 16.72
CA VAL A 149 -8.28 16.84 15.34
C VAL A 149 -8.93 15.52 15.01
N ALA A 150 -9.92 15.52 14.11
CA ALA A 150 -10.63 14.31 13.70
C ALA A 150 -10.15 13.83 12.32
N LEU A 151 -9.77 12.55 12.25
CA LEU A 151 -9.37 11.86 11.02
C LEU A 151 -10.23 10.61 10.83
N GLY A 152 -10.87 10.48 9.68
CA GLY A 152 -11.62 9.29 9.31
C GLY A 152 -10.91 8.48 8.24
N LEU A 153 -11.04 7.16 8.30
CA LEU A 153 -10.62 6.28 7.23
C LEU A 153 -11.80 5.42 6.81
N LEU A 154 -12.23 5.63 5.58
CA LEU A 154 -13.32 4.85 4.97
C LEU A 154 -12.75 3.69 4.18
N CYS A 155 -13.55 2.63 4.05
CA CYS A 155 -13.31 1.50 3.16
C CYS A 155 -14.53 1.35 2.23
N LEU A 156 -14.50 1.99 1.07
CA LEU A 156 -15.58 2.03 0.10
C LEU A 156 -15.55 0.77 -0.77
N PHE A 157 -16.66 0.06 -0.89
CA PHE A 157 -16.74 -1.19 -1.65
C PHE A 157 -17.41 -0.97 -2.99
N SER A 158 -16.80 -1.40 -4.09
CA SER A 158 -17.32 -1.16 -5.44
C SER A 158 -18.75 -1.64 -5.70
N PRO A 159 -19.27 -2.71 -5.04
CA PRO A 159 -20.67 -3.09 -5.20
C PRO A 159 -21.65 -2.07 -4.60
N ASP A 160 -21.22 -1.21 -3.67
CA ASP A 160 -22.02 -0.20 -2.98
C ASP A 160 -21.81 1.23 -3.51
N ASP A 161 -21.57 1.37 -4.82
CA ASP A 161 -21.33 2.62 -5.54
C ASP A 161 -22.25 3.80 -5.17
N GLU A 162 -23.57 3.60 -5.19
CA GLU A 162 -24.56 4.65 -4.83
C GLU A 162 -24.40 5.12 -3.38
N ARG A 163 -24.15 4.17 -2.45
CA ARG A 163 -23.94 4.49 -1.03
C ARG A 163 -22.59 5.16 -0.81
N ASN A 164 -21.54 4.71 -1.50
CA ASN A 164 -20.22 5.31 -1.44
C ASN A 164 -20.29 6.77 -1.89
N ALA A 165 -20.96 7.04 -3.01
CA ALA A 165 -21.17 8.40 -3.52
C ALA A 165 -21.92 9.26 -2.49
N ALA A 166 -23.00 8.75 -1.90
CA ALA A 166 -23.77 9.47 -0.89
C ALA A 166 -22.96 9.81 0.37
N LEU A 167 -22.10 8.89 0.84
CA LEU A 167 -21.22 9.13 2.00
C LEU A 167 -20.17 10.21 1.70
N VAL A 168 -19.53 10.13 0.53
CA VAL A 168 -18.53 11.12 0.10
C VAL A 168 -19.17 12.49 -0.14
N GLU A 169 -20.34 12.54 -0.77
CA GLU A 169 -21.11 13.78 -0.99
C GLU A 169 -21.54 14.41 0.34
N LYS A 170 -21.96 13.59 1.33
CA LYS A 170 -22.29 14.05 2.68
C LYS A 170 -21.08 14.70 3.35
N LEU A 171 -19.89 14.10 3.25
CA LEU A 171 -18.64 14.68 3.76
C LEU A 171 -18.32 16.02 3.07
N GLN A 172 -18.32 16.02 1.73
CA GLN A 172 -17.96 17.19 0.92
C GLN A 172 -18.90 18.38 1.17
N SER A 173 -20.20 18.13 1.31
CA SER A 173 -21.21 19.15 1.58
C SER A 173 -21.02 19.82 2.95
N ASN A 174 -20.28 19.19 3.86
CA ASN A 174 -19.96 19.69 5.20
C ASN A 174 -18.48 20.14 5.33
N GLY A 175 -17.78 20.35 4.21
CA GLY A 175 -16.43 20.90 4.19
C GLY A 175 -15.30 19.91 4.51
N PHE A 176 -15.59 18.60 4.47
CA PHE A 176 -14.58 17.55 4.56
C PHE A 176 -14.08 17.17 3.17
N GLU A 177 -12.80 16.83 3.05
CA GLU A 177 -12.23 16.24 1.84
C GLU A 177 -12.05 14.74 2.05
N TYR A 178 -12.38 13.95 1.02
CA TYR A 178 -12.04 12.53 0.95
C TYR A 178 -10.90 12.33 -0.04
N GLN A 179 -9.82 11.68 0.40
CA GLN A 179 -8.62 11.40 -0.37
C GLN A 179 -8.42 9.88 -0.48
N PRO A 180 -8.70 9.29 -1.66
CA PRO A 180 -8.39 7.89 -1.93
C PRO A 180 -6.92 7.58 -1.71
N TYR A 181 -6.63 6.44 -1.10
CA TYR A 181 -5.26 6.08 -0.72
C TYR A 181 -4.82 4.73 -1.27
N LEU A 182 -5.63 3.68 -1.07
CA LEU A 182 -5.28 2.30 -1.41
C LEU A 182 -6.48 1.60 -2.03
N ILE A 183 -6.22 0.77 -3.04
CA ILE A 183 -7.20 -0.17 -3.59
C ILE A 183 -6.74 -1.60 -3.32
N SER A 184 -7.69 -2.46 -3.00
CA SER A 184 -7.52 -3.90 -2.89
C SER A 184 -8.79 -4.61 -3.38
N TYR A 185 -8.89 -5.91 -3.13
CA TYR A 185 -10.04 -6.74 -3.42
C TYR A 185 -10.20 -7.79 -2.34
N ASP A 186 -11.42 -8.28 -2.17
CA ASP A 186 -11.66 -9.40 -1.27
C ASP A 186 -11.29 -10.74 -1.91
N GLN A 187 -10.86 -11.65 -1.07
CA GLN A 187 -10.67 -13.07 -1.34
C GLN A 187 -11.62 -13.87 -0.45
N VAL A 188 -11.88 -15.12 -0.86
CA VAL A 188 -12.71 -16.04 -0.09
C VAL A 188 -11.81 -16.86 0.83
N LEU A 189 -11.97 -16.70 2.13
CA LEU A 189 -11.28 -17.52 3.11
C LEU A 189 -12.05 -18.83 3.30
N VAL A 190 -11.35 -19.95 3.11
CA VAL A 190 -11.90 -21.31 3.22
C VAL A 190 -11.00 -22.19 4.09
N SER A 191 -11.54 -23.27 4.65
CA SER A 191 -10.72 -24.31 5.29
C SER A 191 -9.78 -24.94 4.27
N LYS A 192 -8.53 -25.25 4.66
CA LYS A 192 -7.63 -26.07 3.84
C LYS A 192 -8.16 -27.50 3.60
N LYS A 193 -9.10 -27.96 4.42
CA LYS A 193 -9.78 -29.26 4.26
C LYS A 193 -10.85 -29.24 3.16
N SER A 194 -11.28 -28.06 2.73
CA SER A 194 -12.35 -27.88 1.75
C SER A 194 -11.88 -28.19 0.34
N GLU A 195 -12.75 -28.75 -0.52
CA GLU A 195 -12.45 -28.91 -1.95
C GLU A 195 -12.18 -27.55 -2.64
N LEU A 196 -12.78 -26.48 -2.10
CA LEU A 196 -12.59 -25.11 -2.61
C LEU A 196 -11.15 -24.62 -2.47
N ALA A 197 -10.40 -25.11 -1.48
CA ALA A 197 -9.00 -24.75 -1.24
C ALA A 197 -8.07 -25.13 -2.41
N THR A 198 -8.44 -26.13 -3.21
CA THR A 198 -7.63 -26.63 -4.32
C THR A 198 -7.84 -25.85 -5.61
N LYS A 199 -8.86 -24.99 -5.66
CA LYS A 199 -9.22 -24.23 -6.87
C LYS A 199 -8.34 -22.99 -7.00
N ARG A 200 -7.92 -22.69 -8.24
CA ARG A 200 -7.18 -21.45 -8.56
C ARG A 200 -8.04 -20.20 -8.34
N ALA A 201 -9.33 -20.28 -8.67
CA ALA A 201 -10.29 -19.20 -8.46
C ALA A 201 -11.71 -19.77 -8.32
N LEU A 202 -12.54 -19.13 -7.50
CA LEU A 202 -13.91 -19.53 -7.20
C LEU A 202 -14.93 -18.75 -8.04
N SER A 203 -15.81 -19.47 -8.71
CA SER A 203 -17.01 -18.89 -9.34
C SER A 203 -18.07 -18.56 -8.28
N ARG A 204 -19.07 -17.77 -8.66
CA ARG A 204 -20.23 -17.51 -7.81
C ARG A 204 -20.94 -18.80 -7.35
N ALA A 205 -21.02 -19.81 -8.22
CA ALA A 205 -21.61 -21.10 -7.86
C ALA A 205 -20.77 -21.87 -6.84
N ASP A 206 -19.43 -21.77 -6.92
CA ASP A 206 -18.53 -22.37 -5.93
C ASP A 206 -18.71 -21.72 -4.55
N ILE A 207 -18.79 -20.39 -4.51
CA ILE A 207 -18.99 -19.62 -3.26
C ILE A 207 -20.32 -19.99 -2.62
N LEU A 208 -21.40 -20.02 -3.40
CA LEU A 208 -22.74 -20.35 -2.92
C LEU A 208 -22.95 -21.84 -2.61
N SER A 209 -21.96 -22.71 -2.89
CA SER A 209 -21.99 -24.12 -2.48
C SER A 209 -21.70 -24.30 -0.98
N ARG A 210 -21.32 -23.23 -0.29
CA ARG A 210 -21.05 -23.19 1.15
C ARG A 210 -21.86 -22.06 1.81
N PRO A 211 -22.25 -22.23 3.08
CA PRO A 211 -22.83 -21.12 3.84
C PRO A 211 -21.79 -20.03 4.08
N ILE A 212 -22.24 -18.77 4.10
CA ILE A 212 -21.38 -17.61 4.36
C ILE A 212 -21.54 -17.18 5.81
N VAL A 213 -20.43 -17.06 6.53
CA VAL A 213 -20.36 -16.32 7.80
C VAL A 213 -19.76 -14.95 7.53
N SER A 214 -20.41 -13.89 8.01
CA SER A 214 -19.98 -12.50 7.79
C SER A 214 -19.83 -11.77 9.12
N SER A 215 -19.09 -10.66 9.10
CA SER A 215 -19.25 -9.64 10.14
C SER A 215 -20.33 -8.65 9.77
N ASP A 216 -20.87 -7.99 10.79
CA ASP A 216 -21.92 -6.98 10.61
C ASP A 216 -21.39 -5.71 9.92
N GLY A 217 -22.29 -4.76 9.64
CA GLY A 217 -21.93 -3.48 9.02
C GLY A 217 -21.70 -3.60 7.51
N ASP A 218 -20.65 -2.97 7.00
CA ASP A 218 -20.40 -2.87 5.55
C ASP A 218 -20.11 -4.23 4.90
N ILE A 219 -19.39 -5.13 5.57
CA ILE A 219 -19.07 -6.46 5.01
C ILE A 219 -20.36 -7.27 4.77
N LYS A 220 -21.26 -7.33 5.77
CA LYS A 220 -22.58 -7.98 5.61
C LYS A 220 -23.36 -7.35 4.46
N ARG A 221 -23.39 -6.03 4.39
CA ARG A 221 -24.14 -5.30 3.34
C ARG A 221 -23.65 -5.67 1.94
N VAL A 222 -22.33 -5.65 1.74
CA VAL A 222 -21.69 -6.03 0.48
C VAL A 222 -21.96 -7.49 0.16
N ALA A 223 -21.80 -8.39 1.14
CA ALA A 223 -22.05 -9.81 0.95
C ALA A 223 -23.52 -10.09 0.58
N GLU A 224 -24.48 -9.43 1.23
CA GLU A 224 -25.90 -9.52 0.88
C GLU A 224 -26.19 -9.01 -0.53
N LYS A 225 -25.54 -7.93 -0.97
CA LYS A 225 -25.73 -7.34 -2.30
C LYS A 225 -25.15 -8.23 -3.41
N VAL A 226 -23.98 -8.82 -3.18
CA VAL A 226 -23.26 -9.65 -4.17
C VAL A 226 -23.80 -11.09 -4.21
N PHE A 227 -24.03 -11.70 -3.06
CA PHE A 227 -24.36 -13.13 -2.95
C PHE A 227 -25.82 -13.41 -2.60
N GLY A 228 -26.54 -12.41 -2.11
CA GLY A 228 -27.94 -12.51 -1.71
C GLY A 228 -28.10 -12.82 -0.22
N LYS A 229 -29.12 -12.24 0.42
CA LYS A 229 -29.37 -12.37 1.87
C LYS A 229 -29.43 -13.81 2.38
N ASN A 230 -30.02 -14.70 1.58
CA ASN A 230 -30.19 -16.11 1.96
C ASN A 230 -28.86 -16.90 1.98
N ALA A 231 -27.79 -16.37 1.39
CA ALA A 231 -26.48 -17.00 1.44
C ALA A 231 -25.76 -16.75 2.78
N ILE A 232 -26.17 -15.72 3.53
CA ILE A 232 -25.58 -15.36 4.82
C ILE A 232 -26.21 -16.24 5.90
N TYR A 233 -25.46 -17.24 6.34
CA TYR A 233 -25.88 -18.19 7.37
C TYR A 233 -25.76 -17.60 8.77
N MET A 234 -24.73 -16.80 9.01
CA MET A 234 -24.41 -16.25 10.32
C MET A 234 -23.72 -14.89 10.21
N VAL A 235 -24.05 -14.02 11.17
CA VAL A 235 -23.41 -12.71 11.34
C VAL A 235 -22.81 -12.67 12.75
N THR A 236 -21.53 -12.32 12.85
CA THR A 236 -20.83 -12.19 14.14
C THR A 236 -19.86 -11.01 14.14
N SER A 237 -19.78 -10.27 15.23
CA SER A 237 -18.72 -9.29 15.47
C SER A 237 -17.42 -9.91 16.00
N ASP A 238 -17.45 -11.17 16.44
CA ASP A 238 -16.27 -11.91 16.87
C ASP A 238 -15.53 -12.52 15.67
N SER A 239 -14.48 -11.84 15.21
CA SER A 239 -13.59 -12.30 14.13
C SER A 239 -12.91 -13.63 14.43
N ALA A 240 -12.52 -13.89 15.69
CA ALA A 240 -11.87 -15.15 16.06
C ALA A 240 -12.85 -16.31 15.96
N PHE A 241 -14.10 -16.13 16.41
CA PHE A 241 -15.16 -17.12 16.20
C PHE A 241 -15.46 -17.33 14.71
N ARG A 242 -15.58 -16.25 13.93
CA ARG A 242 -15.79 -16.31 12.48
C ARG A 242 -14.72 -17.16 11.79
N PHE A 243 -13.44 -16.92 12.09
CA PHE A 243 -12.34 -17.68 11.50
C PHE A 243 -12.30 -19.13 11.98
N ARG A 244 -12.64 -19.43 13.25
CA ARG A 244 -12.77 -20.82 13.72
C ARG A 244 -13.84 -21.61 12.95
N VAL A 245 -14.99 -20.99 12.68
CA VAL A 245 -16.08 -21.63 11.91
C VAL A 245 -15.59 -21.96 10.50
N VAL A 246 -14.82 -21.06 9.88
CA VAL A 246 -14.22 -21.29 8.56
C VAL A 246 -13.15 -22.39 8.63
N ALA A 247 -12.28 -22.38 9.63
CA ALA A 247 -11.24 -23.40 9.82
C ALA A 247 -11.82 -24.82 9.97
N ASN A 248 -12.99 -24.93 10.59
CA ASN A 248 -13.74 -26.18 10.74
C ASN A 248 -14.46 -26.66 9.46
N ASP A 249 -14.33 -25.94 8.33
CA ASP A 249 -15.04 -26.20 7.07
C ASP A 249 -16.59 -26.13 7.20
N GLU A 250 -17.08 -25.38 8.21
CA GLU A 250 -18.53 -25.20 8.42
C GLU A 250 -19.10 -24.07 7.54
N ALA A 251 -18.29 -23.06 7.20
CA ALA A 251 -18.67 -21.92 6.38
C ALA A 251 -17.46 -21.30 5.67
N ILE A 252 -17.71 -20.29 4.83
CA ILE A 252 -16.70 -19.43 4.22
C ILE A 252 -16.89 -17.98 4.67
N THR A 253 -15.85 -17.15 4.59
CA THR A 253 -15.93 -15.69 4.80
C THR A 253 -15.12 -14.95 3.74
N PHE A 254 -15.24 -13.63 3.71
CA PHE A 254 -14.42 -12.75 2.89
C PHE A 254 -13.37 -12.06 3.74
N VAL A 255 -12.17 -11.92 3.17
CA VAL A 255 -11.06 -11.15 3.75
C VAL A 255 -10.39 -10.36 2.64
N PRO A 256 -9.89 -9.14 2.91
CA PRO A 256 -9.10 -8.42 1.93
C PRO A 256 -7.84 -9.17 1.53
N ALA A 257 -7.35 -8.98 0.30
CA ALA A 257 -6.19 -9.70 -0.20
C ALA A 257 -4.90 -9.48 0.63
N PHE A 258 -4.79 -8.34 1.31
CA PHE A 258 -3.68 -8.04 2.22
C PHE A 258 -3.84 -8.66 3.63
N HIS A 259 -4.91 -9.40 3.92
CA HIS A 259 -5.11 -10.07 5.22
C HIS A 259 -3.90 -10.96 5.61
N LYS A 260 -3.26 -11.61 4.63
CA LYS A 260 -2.04 -12.41 4.84
C LYS A 260 -0.83 -11.62 5.34
N LEU A 261 -0.81 -10.30 5.14
CA LEU A 261 0.26 -9.43 5.65
C LEU A 261 0.08 -9.16 7.15
N VAL A 262 -1.13 -9.33 7.68
CA VAL A 262 -1.50 -9.01 9.06
C VAL A 262 -1.63 -10.28 9.90
N ASP A 263 -2.26 -11.32 9.36
CA ASP A 263 -2.44 -12.60 10.05
C ASP A 263 -1.51 -13.66 9.44
N SER A 264 -0.40 -13.92 10.13
CA SER A 264 0.56 -14.99 9.80
C SER A 264 0.32 -16.27 10.62
N SER A 265 -0.74 -16.31 11.43
CA SER A 265 -0.83 -17.26 12.56
C SER A 265 -1.70 -18.49 12.33
N ASP A 266 -2.61 -18.49 11.34
CA ASP A 266 -3.56 -19.60 11.16
C ASP A 266 -3.20 -20.51 9.96
N ASP A 267 -2.64 -21.68 10.26
CA ASP A 267 -2.29 -22.70 9.27
C ASP A 267 -3.50 -23.52 8.77
N ALA A 268 -4.71 -23.32 9.32
CA ALA A 268 -5.88 -24.13 8.98
C ALA A 268 -6.71 -23.61 7.80
N THR A 269 -6.51 -22.35 7.38
CA THR A 269 -7.31 -21.70 6.33
C THR A 269 -6.46 -21.26 5.13
N VAL A 270 -7.11 -20.98 4.01
CA VAL A 270 -6.49 -20.42 2.81
C VAL A 270 -7.44 -19.43 2.14
N ALA A 271 -6.89 -18.29 1.70
CA ALA A 271 -7.61 -17.32 0.91
C ALA A 271 -7.51 -17.68 -0.58
N VAL A 272 -8.67 -17.81 -1.25
CA VAL A 272 -8.81 -18.17 -2.66
C VAL A 272 -9.47 -17.02 -3.42
N GLN A 273 -8.95 -16.71 -4.60
CA GLN A 273 -9.44 -15.59 -5.40
C GLN A 273 -10.84 -15.84 -5.98
N MET A 274 -11.65 -14.80 -6.09
CA MET A 274 -12.91 -14.84 -6.85
C MET A 274 -12.64 -14.70 -8.35
N LYS A 275 -13.40 -15.42 -9.19
CA LYS A 275 -13.35 -15.21 -10.66
C LYS A 275 -13.84 -13.82 -11.06
N GLU A 276 -14.79 -13.27 -10.31
CA GLU A 276 -15.37 -11.94 -10.50
C GLU A 276 -15.16 -11.14 -9.21
N PRO A 277 -13.94 -10.60 -8.98
CA PRO A 277 -13.66 -9.84 -7.79
C PRO A 277 -14.31 -8.45 -7.87
N TYR A 278 -14.79 -7.96 -6.73
CA TYR A 278 -15.06 -6.55 -6.53
C TYR A 278 -13.87 -5.90 -5.83
N TYR A 279 -13.70 -4.58 -6.01
CA TYR A 279 -12.62 -3.85 -5.35
C TYR A 279 -13.14 -3.16 -4.09
N LEU A 280 -12.23 -2.91 -3.17
CA LEU A 280 -12.42 -2.01 -2.04
C LEU A 280 -11.37 -0.90 -2.13
N GLU A 281 -11.77 0.32 -1.79
CA GLU A 281 -10.94 1.51 -1.78
C GLU A 281 -10.88 2.06 -0.35
N VAL A 282 -9.68 2.18 0.18
CA VAL A 282 -9.42 2.83 1.46
C VAL A 282 -8.96 4.25 1.20
N GLY A 283 -9.52 5.21 1.93
CA GLY A 283 -9.16 6.61 1.81
C GLY A 283 -9.34 7.39 3.10
N PHE A 284 -8.64 8.51 3.19
CA PHE A 284 -8.68 9.42 4.33
C PHE A 284 -9.79 10.45 4.16
N ALA A 285 -10.49 10.78 5.24
CA ALA A 285 -11.47 11.85 5.29
C ALA A 285 -11.20 12.77 6.47
N ALA A 286 -11.01 14.06 6.21
CA ALA A 286 -10.91 15.09 7.25
C ALA A 286 -11.14 16.48 6.64
N LYS A 287 -11.25 17.52 7.48
CA LYS A 287 -11.19 18.91 7.00
C LYS A 287 -9.83 19.15 6.33
N LYS A 288 -9.81 20.03 5.32
CA LYS A 288 -8.60 20.36 4.55
C LYS A 288 -7.41 20.74 5.45
N GLU A 289 -7.65 21.58 6.45
CA GLU A 289 -6.63 22.03 7.43
C GLU A 289 -5.99 20.87 8.22
N VAL A 290 -6.75 19.81 8.48
CA VAL A 290 -6.27 18.61 9.15
C VAL A 290 -5.41 17.79 8.18
N LEU A 291 -5.89 17.55 6.96
CA LEU A 291 -5.13 16.82 5.92
C LEU A 291 -3.83 17.52 5.57
N ASP A 292 -3.84 18.85 5.52
CA ASP A 292 -2.68 19.66 5.21
C ASP A 292 -1.70 19.82 6.37
N SER A 293 -2.07 19.38 7.57
CA SER A 293 -1.24 19.51 8.75
C SER A 293 0.07 18.71 8.60
N PRO A 294 1.19 19.20 9.18
CA PRO A 294 2.46 18.49 9.15
C PRO A 294 2.37 17.05 9.72
N TYR A 295 1.46 16.81 10.65
CA TYR A 295 1.26 15.51 11.30
C TYR A 295 0.64 14.49 10.37
N ILE A 296 -0.47 14.86 9.70
CA ILE A 296 -1.13 13.97 8.75
C ILE A 296 -0.23 13.72 7.54
N LYS A 297 0.49 14.74 7.07
CA LYS A 297 1.52 14.56 6.02
C LYS A 297 2.64 13.61 6.44
N SER A 298 3.10 13.69 7.70
CA SER A 298 4.09 12.74 8.25
C SER A 298 3.55 11.31 8.32
N LEU A 299 2.32 11.12 8.81
CA LEU A 299 1.64 9.82 8.82
C LEU A 299 1.57 9.23 7.41
N ILE A 300 1.05 9.99 6.46
CA ILE A 300 0.91 9.57 5.06
C ILE A 300 2.28 9.20 4.47
N ALA A 301 3.33 9.98 4.72
CA ALA A 301 4.67 9.68 4.24
C ALA A 301 5.22 8.36 4.78
N LYS A 302 4.96 8.05 6.06
CA LYS A 302 5.33 6.76 6.67
C LYS A 302 4.55 5.60 6.08
N LEU A 303 3.24 5.76 5.90
CA LEU A 303 2.40 4.75 5.26
C LEU A 303 2.85 4.50 3.82
N ASN A 304 3.20 5.56 3.08
CA ASN A 304 3.78 5.42 1.73
C ASN A 304 5.08 4.63 1.78
N ALA A 305 6.02 4.98 2.65
CA ALA A 305 7.29 4.25 2.76
C ALA A 305 7.07 2.74 3.07
N TYR A 306 6.08 2.42 3.89
CA TYR A 306 5.70 1.04 4.17
C TYR A 306 5.08 0.35 2.95
N TYR A 307 4.05 0.94 2.35
CA TYR A 307 3.30 0.35 1.24
C TYR A 307 4.05 0.36 -0.08
N SER A 308 5.03 1.25 -0.28
CA SER A 308 5.94 1.23 -1.43
C SER A 308 6.72 -0.08 -1.51
N ARG A 309 7.10 -0.67 -0.36
CA ARG A 309 7.76 -1.99 -0.32
C ARG A 309 6.84 -3.12 -0.77
N LEU A 310 5.53 -2.88 -0.71
CA LEU A 310 4.47 -3.80 -1.12
C LEU A 310 3.88 -3.41 -2.48
N ALA A 311 4.43 -2.40 -3.18
CA ALA A 311 3.86 -1.89 -4.43
C ALA A 311 3.89 -2.92 -5.57
N ALA A 312 4.84 -3.86 -5.55
CA ALA A 312 4.89 -5.00 -6.48
C ALA A 312 3.96 -6.16 -6.07
N SER A 313 3.26 -6.04 -4.94
CA SER A 313 2.38 -7.10 -4.44
C SER A 313 1.06 -7.13 -5.21
N PRO A 314 0.57 -8.30 -5.63
CA PRO A 314 -0.73 -8.40 -6.31
C PRO A 314 -1.93 -8.16 -5.38
N TYR A 315 -1.70 -7.79 -4.12
CA TYR A 315 -2.71 -7.74 -3.05
C TYR A 315 -3.21 -6.32 -2.77
N LEU A 316 -2.46 -5.29 -3.16
CA LEU A 316 -2.83 -3.89 -2.96
C LEU A 316 -2.23 -3.02 -4.06
N SER A 317 -2.83 -1.86 -4.29
CA SER A 317 -2.26 -0.82 -5.14
C SER A 317 -2.51 0.54 -4.51
N LEU A 318 -1.48 1.38 -4.41
CA LEU A 318 -1.64 2.76 -3.98
C LEU A 318 -2.40 3.55 -5.06
N VAL A 319 -3.37 4.35 -4.66
CA VAL A 319 -4.13 5.21 -5.57
C VAL A 319 -3.28 6.43 -5.91
N PRO A 320 -2.89 6.66 -7.17
CA PRO A 320 -2.10 7.83 -7.54
C PRO A 320 -2.85 9.14 -7.23
N SER A 321 -2.27 9.95 -6.35
CA SER A 321 -2.80 11.22 -5.85
C SER A 321 -1.68 12.07 -5.26
N ASP A 322 -1.96 13.31 -4.87
CA ASP A 322 -0.97 14.20 -4.23
C ASP A 322 -0.33 13.58 -2.98
N ILE A 323 -1.08 12.72 -2.27
CA ILE A 323 -0.64 12.05 -1.05
C ILE A 323 0.13 10.76 -1.31
N THR A 324 0.13 10.23 -2.53
CA THR A 324 0.90 9.03 -2.93
C THR A 324 1.93 9.32 -4.04
N SER A 325 1.93 10.54 -4.60
CA SER A 325 2.89 10.97 -5.62
C SER A 325 4.27 11.14 -5.01
N PHE A 326 5.20 10.28 -5.42
CA PHE A 326 6.62 10.45 -5.15
C PHE A 326 7.08 11.68 -5.94
N LYS A 327 7.45 12.77 -5.26
CA LYS A 327 8.35 13.75 -5.88
C LYS A 327 9.68 13.04 -6.09
N GLN A 328 9.87 12.46 -7.27
CA GLN A 328 11.21 12.20 -7.79
C GLN A 328 11.95 13.54 -7.71
N ALA A 329 13.08 13.54 -7.02
CA ALA A 329 14.09 14.56 -7.29
C ALA A 329 14.36 14.50 -8.80
N GLU A 330 14.37 15.67 -9.44
CA GLU A 330 14.66 15.85 -10.86
C GLU A 330 15.86 14.98 -11.27
N ASP A 331 15.61 13.94 -12.06
CA ASP A 331 16.64 13.19 -12.77
C ASP A 331 16.37 13.36 -14.27
N GLU A 332 17.21 14.17 -14.90
CA GLU A 332 17.39 14.20 -16.35
C GLU A 332 18.08 12.89 -16.78
N GLY A 333 17.42 12.03 -17.58
CA GLY A 333 18.11 10.89 -18.20
C GLY A 333 17.25 9.87 -18.95
N ALA A 334 17.27 9.99 -20.29
CA ALA A 334 16.93 8.98 -21.32
C ALA A 334 15.44 8.59 -21.54
N GLY A 335 14.74 9.36 -22.38
CA GLY A 335 13.47 8.92 -23.00
C GLY A 335 13.72 7.96 -24.18
N PHE A 336 12.82 6.99 -24.37
CA PHE A 336 12.81 6.05 -25.49
C PHE A 336 12.77 6.79 -26.84
N ASP A 337 13.68 6.46 -27.77
CA ASP A 337 13.85 7.25 -28.99
C ASP A 337 12.67 7.10 -29.99
N GLU A 338 12.51 8.08 -30.88
CA GLU A 338 11.44 8.14 -31.87
C GLU A 338 11.51 6.99 -32.91
N LYS A 339 12.66 6.33 -33.01
CA LYS A 339 12.96 5.24 -33.95
C LYS A 339 12.48 3.89 -33.40
N GLY A 340 12.69 3.61 -32.11
CA GLY A 340 12.16 2.42 -31.42
C GLY A 340 10.63 2.39 -31.42
N LEU A 341 9.98 3.55 -31.26
CA LEU A 341 8.53 3.68 -31.40
C LEU A 341 8.02 3.36 -32.81
N ALA A 342 8.79 3.68 -33.86
CA ALA A 342 8.43 3.38 -35.25
C ALA A 342 8.58 1.88 -35.57
N ASP A 343 9.58 1.21 -34.99
CA ASP A 343 9.80 -0.23 -35.18
C ASP A 343 8.70 -1.06 -34.50
N LEU A 344 8.26 -0.67 -33.29
CA LEU A 344 7.11 -1.26 -32.61
C LEU A 344 5.80 -1.05 -33.40
N GLU A 345 5.65 0.12 -34.02
CA GLU A 345 4.48 0.43 -34.86
C GLU A 345 4.35 -0.54 -36.03
N ALA A 346 5.44 -0.75 -36.77
CA ALA A 346 5.48 -1.64 -37.92
C ALA A 346 5.32 -3.12 -37.52
N ARG A 347 5.93 -3.54 -36.40
CA ARG A 347 5.97 -4.94 -35.95
C ARG A 347 4.61 -5.42 -35.44
N TYR A 348 3.92 -4.61 -34.64
CA TYR A 348 2.66 -5.00 -33.98
C TYR A 348 1.42 -4.39 -34.64
N GLY A 349 1.58 -3.69 -35.77
CA GLY A 349 0.47 -3.05 -36.49
C GLY A 349 -0.25 -2.00 -35.64
N ILE A 350 0.51 -1.22 -34.87
CA ILE A 350 -0.01 -0.14 -34.04
C ILE A 350 -0.47 1.00 -34.96
N SER A 351 -1.65 1.57 -34.72
CA SER A 351 -2.12 2.73 -35.48
C SER A 351 -1.46 4.01 -34.99
N SER A 352 -1.45 5.07 -35.81
CA SER A 352 -0.85 6.36 -35.40
C SER A 352 -1.43 6.90 -34.09
N ARG A 353 -2.71 6.66 -33.80
CA ARG A 353 -3.34 7.08 -32.53
C ARG A 353 -2.95 6.20 -31.35
N GLU A 354 -2.70 4.91 -31.58
CA GLU A 354 -2.19 4.01 -30.55
C GLU A 354 -0.68 4.25 -30.30
N ARG A 355 0.08 4.72 -31.30
CA ARG A 355 1.49 5.11 -31.15
C ARG A 355 1.67 6.28 -30.18
N GLU A 356 0.83 7.30 -30.28
CA GLU A 356 0.86 8.43 -29.34
C GLU A 356 0.61 7.97 -27.90
N VAL A 357 -0.36 7.08 -27.70
CA VAL A 357 -0.65 6.48 -26.38
C VAL A 357 0.51 5.60 -25.90
N LEU A 358 1.09 4.80 -26.81
CA LEU A 358 2.22 3.92 -26.53
C LEU A 358 3.45 4.70 -26.04
N GLY A 359 3.79 5.82 -26.68
CA GLY A 359 4.93 6.66 -26.26
C GLY A 359 4.79 7.13 -24.81
N HIS A 360 3.59 7.58 -24.45
CA HIS A 360 3.35 7.97 -23.07
C HIS A 360 3.35 6.80 -22.08
N LEU A 361 2.91 5.61 -22.50
CA LEU A 361 3.03 4.43 -21.64
C LEU A 361 4.49 4.03 -21.39
N VAL A 362 5.36 4.21 -22.39
CA VAL A 362 6.81 3.98 -22.25
C VAL A 362 7.46 5.01 -21.34
N ASP A 363 6.96 6.24 -21.31
CA ASP A 363 7.34 7.26 -20.32
C ASP A 363 6.79 6.98 -18.89
N GLY A 364 6.14 5.83 -18.68
CA GLY A 364 5.57 5.45 -17.37
C GLY A 364 4.28 6.21 -17.02
N LEU A 365 3.65 6.92 -17.96
CA LEU A 365 2.44 7.69 -17.67
C LEU A 365 1.22 6.79 -17.53
N THR A 366 0.32 7.18 -16.63
CA THR A 366 -0.94 6.47 -16.39
C THR A 366 -2.00 6.85 -17.43
N ALA A 367 -3.02 6.01 -17.60
CA ALA A 367 -4.15 6.29 -18.50
C ALA A 367 -4.82 7.66 -18.23
N ARG A 368 -4.80 8.14 -16.99
CA ARG A 368 -5.34 9.47 -16.62
C ARG A 368 -4.40 10.60 -17.05
N ALA A 369 -3.10 10.47 -16.80
CA ALA A 369 -2.12 11.47 -17.25
C ALA A 369 -2.07 11.55 -18.78
N ILE A 370 -2.21 10.41 -19.46
CA ILE A 370 -2.33 10.33 -20.92
C ILE A 370 -3.62 10.99 -21.40
N ALA A 371 -4.75 10.75 -20.72
CA ALA A 371 -6.03 11.36 -21.04
C ALA A 371 -5.97 12.89 -20.94
N GLU A 372 -5.33 13.41 -19.88
CA GLU A 372 -5.13 14.84 -19.67
C GLU A 372 -4.18 15.44 -20.73
N ARG A 373 -3.05 14.78 -21.03
CA ARG A 373 -2.09 15.24 -22.05
C ARG A 373 -2.62 15.20 -23.48
N MET A 374 -3.43 14.20 -23.80
CA MET A 374 -4.00 14.01 -25.14
C MET A 374 -5.37 14.67 -25.31
N TYR A 375 -5.89 15.35 -24.27
CA TYR A 375 -7.25 15.91 -24.23
C TYR A 375 -8.33 14.88 -24.60
N LEU A 376 -8.22 13.67 -24.03
CA LEU A 376 -9.14 12.55 -24.22
C LEU A 376 -9.81 12.17 -22.90
N SER A 377 -10.89 11.39 -22.97
CA SER A 377 -11.47 10.79 -21.77
C SER A 377 -10.68 9.55 -21.32
N VAL A 378 -10.58 9.32 -20.00
CA VAL A 378 -9.88 8.15 -19.44
C VAL A 378 -10.37 6.82 -20.02
N PRO A 379 -11.69 6.58 -20.26
CA PRO A 379 -12.16 5.36 -20.94
C PRO A 379 -11.65 5.20 -22.37
N THR A 380 -11.48 6.31 -23.10
CA THR A 380 -10.93 6.30 -24.47
C THR A 380 -9.47 5.86 -24.44
N VAL A 381 -8.68 6.43 -23.53
CA VAL A 381 -7.28 6.04 -23.34
C VAL A 381 -7.16 4.59 -22.88
N LYS A 382 -7.97 4.14 -21.90
CA LYS A 382 -8.01 2.73 -21.48
C LYS A 382 -8.33 1.77 -22.63
N SER A 383 -9.21 2.19 -23.56
CA SER A 383 -9.52 1.41 -24.76
C SER A 383 -8.33 1.31 -25.72
N HIS A 384 -7.55 2.38 -25.86
CA HIS A 384 -6.30 2.36 -26.64
C HIS A 384 -5.24 1.47 -25.98
N ILE A 385 -5.03 1.59 -24.67
CA ILE A 385 -4.10 0.75 -23.89
C ILE A 385 -4.45 -0.73 -24.06
N TYR A 386 -5.73 -1.10 -23.92
CA TYR A 386 -6.18 -2.47 -24.14
C TYR A 386 -5.86 -3.00 -25.55
N ARG A 387 -6.03 -2.19 -26.60
CA ARG A 387 -5.71 -2.59 -27.98
C ARG A 387 -4.21 -2.74 -28.20
N ILE A 388 -3.41 -1.83 -27.63
CA ILE A 388 -1.94 -1.89 -27.66
C ILE A 388 -1.47 -3.19 -27.01
N TYR A 389 -1.92 -3.46 -25.79
CA TYR A 389 -1.59 -4.68 -25.05
C TYR A 389 -2.00 -5.95 -25.81
N LYS A 390 -3.22 -5.96 -26.36
CA LYS A 390 -3.69 -7.07 -27.18
C LYS A 390 -2.84 -7.29 -28.45
N LYS A 391 -2.39 -6.22 -29.11
CA LYS A 391 -1.55 -6.30 -30.31
C LYS A 391 -0.13 -6.76 -30.00
N MET A 392 0.40 -6.36 -28.84
CA MET A 392 1.74 -6.70 -28.37
C MET A 392 1.80 -8.03 -27.60
N GLY A 393 0.65 -8.62 -27.26
CA GLY A 393 0.59 -9.87 -26.52
C GLY A 393 0.93 -9.75 -25.04
N ILE A 394 0.80 -8.54 -24.47
CA ILE A 394 1.14 -8.20 -23.09
C ILE A 394 -0.11 -7.84 -22.29
N HIS A 395 0.01 -7.75 -20.97
CA HIS A 395 -1.09 -7.56 -20.03
C HIS A 395 -0.87 -6.43 -19.02
N SER A 396 0.32 -5.82 -18.99
CA SER A 396 0.64 -4.73 -18.07
C SER A 396 1.60 -3.69 -18.66
N GLN A 397 1.68 -2.53 -18.02
CA GLN A 397 2.67 -1.49 -18.35
C GLN A 397 4.09 -1.94 -17.99
N GLU A 398 4.25 -2.80 -16.98
CA GLU A 398 5.53 -3.39 -16.62
C GLU A 398 6.05 -4.34 -17.70
N GLU A 399 5.17 -5.19 -18.26
CA GLU A 399 5.53 -6.05 -19.40
C GLU A 399 5.85 -5.22 -20.65
N LEU A 400 5.18 -4.09 -20.85
CA LEU A 400 5.53 -3.15 -21.91
C LEU A 400 6.94 -2.57 -21.72
N LEU A 401 7.26 -2.11 -20.50
CA LEU A 401 8.56 -1.53 -20.19
C LEU A 401 9.68 -2.58 -20.29
N ALA A 402 9.44 -3.80 -19.81
CA ALA A 402 10.38 -4.91 -19.94
C ALA A 402 10.62 -5.29 -21.42
N LEU A 403 9.58 -5.36 -22.23
CA LEU A 403 9.68 -5.62 -23.67
C LEU A 403 10.46 -4.52 -24.39
N VAL A 404 10.27 -3.27 -23.98
CA VAL A 404 10.99 -2.10 -24.51
C VAL A 404 12.46 -2.10 -24.08
N GLU A 405 12.77 -2.46 -22.83
CA GLU A 405 14.14 -2.60 -22.32
C GLU A 405 14.89 -3.74 -23.02
N GLU A 406 14.25 -4.89 -23.28
CA GLU A 406 14.83 -5.99 -24.05
C GLU A 406 15.18 -5.56 -25.49
N GLU A 407 14.33 -4.77 -26.16
CA GLU A 407 14.58 -4.27 -27.51
C GLU A 407 15.70 -3.22 -27.58
N LEU A 408 15.90 -2.42 -26.54
CA LEU A 408 17.05 -1.49 -26.43
C LEU A 408 18.38 -2.23 -26.27
N VAL A 409 18.37 -3.45 -25.73
CA VAL A 409 19.56 -4.30 -25.53
C VAL A 409 19.90 -5.12 -26.78
N GLU A 410 18.91 -5.55 -27.57
CA GLU A 410 19.14 -6.28 -28.83
C GLU A 410 19.45 -5.36 -30.03
N GLY A 411 19.14 -4.07 -29.95
CA GLY A 411 19.37 -3.06 -31.00
C GLY A 411 20.66 -2.23 -30.89
N ALA A 412 21.51 -2.46 -29.88
CA ALA A 412 22.72 -1.69 -29.58
C ALA A 412 24.02 -2.28 -30.16
#